data_AF-A0A9W7LPL7-F1
#
_entry.id   AF-A0A9W7LPL7-F1
#
_cell.length_a   1.000
_cell.length_b   1.000
_cell.length_c   1.000
_cell.angle_alpha   90.00
_cell.angle_beta   90.00
_cell.angle_gamma   90.00
#
_symmetry.space_group_name_H-M   'P 1'
#
loop_
_entity.id
_entity.type
_entity.pdbx_description
1 polymer ?
#
loop_
_entity_poly.entity_id
_entity_poly.type
_entity_poly.pdbx_seq_one_letter_code
_entity_poly.pdbx_strand_id
1 'polypeptide(L)'
;MLDGIVIYLLVYVDDIIITGCDCTDVQAVIDDLHKRFSLKDLGKLSFFLGIEVTYGEDCLVLNQKKYIKDLLQRSGLAKAKALPTPMISNLHLSVTSGSPIDDVTLYRSVVGAL
;
A
#
# COMPACT_ATOMS: atom_id res chain seq x y z
N MET A 1 -12.12 9.40 -35.11
CA MET A 1 -12.40 8.90 -33.75
C MET A 1 -11.78 7.53 -33.66
N LEU A 2 -10.91 7.28 -32.68
CA LEU A 2 -10.24 5.98 -32.57
C LEU A 2 -11.24 4.98 -31.96
N ASP A 3 -11.89 4.17 -32.80
CA ASP A 3 -12.57 2.93 -32.39
C ASP A 3 -11.48 1.88 -32.06
N GLY A 4 -10.68 2.16 -31.04
CA GLY A 4 -9.60 1.30 -30.58
C GLY A 4 -9.86 0.85 -29.15
N ILE A 5 -9.68 -0.45 -28.90
CA ILE A 5 -9.64 -1.00 -27.55
C ILE A 5 -8.43 -0.38 -26.84
N VAL A 6 -8.65 0.26 -25.68
CA VAL A 6 -7.59 0.87 -24.87
C VAL A 6 -7.39 0.03 -23.61
N ILE A 7 -6.18 -0.49 -23.45
CA ILE A 7 -5.74 -1.24 -22.26
C ILE A 7 -4.59 -0.48 -21.63
N TYR A 8 -4.66 -0.32 -20.31
CA TYR A 8 -3.63 0.28 -19.47
C TYR A 8 -2.92 -0.83 -18.70
N LEU A 9 -1.60 -0.80 -18.76
CA LEU A 9 -0.71 -1.71 -18.04
C LEU A 9 0.19 -0.87 -17.13
N LEU A 10 0.14 -1.12 -15.83
CA LEU A 10 1.04 -0.54 -14.84
C LEU A 10 1.97 -1.65 -14.34
N VAL A 11 3.28 -1.46 -14.48
CA VAL A 11 4.31 -2.42 -14.05
C VAL A 11 5.12 -1.81 -12.93
N TYR A 12 5.23 -2.52 -11.82
CA TYR A 12 6.10 -2.17 -10.70
C TYR A 12 6.86 -3.41 -10.23
N VAL A 13 8.17 -3.46 -10.48
CA VAL A 13 9.03 -4.61 -10.13
C VAL A 13 8.37 -5.93 -10.56
N ASP A 14 7.90 -6.74 -9.61
CA ASP A 14 7.26 -8.04 -9.84
C ASP A 14 5.73 -7.98 -9.97
N ASP A 15 5.12 -6.83 -9.66
CA ASP A 15 3.66 -6.62 -9.67
C ASP A 15 3.20 -5.94 -10.97
N ILE A 16 2.12 -6.46 -11.56
CA ILE A 16 1.50 -5.91 -12.77
C ILE A 16 0.01 -5.66 -12.51
N ILE A 17 -0.46 -4.45 -12.80
CA ILE A 17 -1.88 -4.10 -12.82
C ILE A 17 -2.31 -3.89 -14.27
N ILE A 18 -3.41 -4.53 -14.66
CA ILE A 18 -4.00 -4.41 -15.99
C ILE A 18 -5.43 -3.90 -15.84
N THR A 19 -5.80 -2.88 -16.62
CA THR A 19 -7.17 -2.35 -16.66
C THR A 19 -7.52 -1.86 -18.05
N GLY A 20 -8.81 -1.80 -18.37
CA GLY A 20 -9.30 -1.45 -19.70
C GLY A 20 -10.80 -1.22 -19.68
N CYS A 21 -11.36 -0.81 -20.83
CA CYS A 21 -12.79 -0.58 -20.97
C CYS A 21 -13.62 -1.87 -21.09
N ASP A 22 -13.03 -2.96 -21.57
CA ASP A 22 -13.69 -4.25 -21.77
C ASP A 22 -12.94 -5.35 -20.99
N CYS A 23 -13.67 -6.07 -20.14
CA CYS A 23 -13.11 -7.13 -19.31
C CYS A 23 -12.61 -8.33 -20.13
N THR A 24 -13.22 -8.62 -21.28
CA THR A 24 -12.84 -9.70 -22.19
C THR A 24 -11.48 -9.41 -22.80
N ASP A 25 -11.25 -8.17 -23.23
CA ASP A 25 -9.98 -7.74 -23.80
C ASP A 25 -8.87 -7.73 -22.73
N VAL A 26 -9.19 -7.28 -21.51
CA VAL A 26 -8.25 -7.37 -20.37
C VAL A 26 -7.88 -8.82 -20.09
N GLN A 27 -8.85 -9.75 -20.08
CA GLN A 27 -8.59 -11.16 -19.85
C GLN A 27 -7.74 -11.77 -20.97
N ALA A 28 -8.01 -11.41 -22.22
CA ALA A 28 -7.21 -11.88 -23.36
C ALA A 28 -5.72 -11.46 -23.21
N VAL A 29 -5.46 -10.24 -22.73
CA VAL A 29 -4.09 -9.78 -22.44
C VAL A 29 -3.47 -10.52 -21.26
N ILE A 30 -4.22 -10.79 -20.18
CA ILE A 30 -3.75 -11.61 -19.05
C ILE A 30 -3.35 -13.00 -19.53
N ASP A 31 -4.19 -13.65 -20.35
CA ASP A 31 -3.95 -14.99 -20.87
C ASP A 31 -2.72 -15.04 -21.80
N ASP A 32 -2.52 -14.01 -22.62
CA ASP A 32 -1.33 -13.90 -23.48
C ASP A 32 -0.05 -13.67 -22.68
N LEU A 33 -0.12 -12.91 -21.59
CA LEU A 33 1.00 -12.75 -20.66
C LEU A 33 1.32 -14.06 -19.93
N HIS A 34 0.30 -14.81 -19.48
CA HIS A 34 0.46 -16.13 -18.86
C HIS A 34 1.16 -17.16 -19.77
N LYS A 35 0.97 -17.06 -21.09
CA LYS A 35 1.67 -17.95 -22.05
C LYS A 35 3.18 -17.68 -22.12
N ARG A 36 3.60 -16.44 -21.85
CA ARG A 36 5.01 -16.00 -22.00
C ARG A 36 5.75 -15.93 -20.68
N PHE A 37 5.04 -15.66 -19.59
CA PHE A 37 5.58 -15.44 -18.26
C PHE A 37 4.83 -16.28 -17.24
N SER A 38 5.55 -16.80 -16.25
CA SER A 38 4.94 -17.48 -15.09
C SER A 38 4.36 -16.45 -14.13
N LEU A 39 3.24 -15.84 -14.51
CA LEU A 39 2.50 -14.91 -13.66
C LEU A 39 1.40 -15.66 -12.91
N LYS A 40 1.00 -15.09 -11.77
CA LYS A 40 -0.16 -15.54 -11.00
C LYS A 40 -1.21 -14.46 -11.09
N ASP A 41 -2.35 -14.78 -11.71
CA ASP A 41 -3.50 -13.90 -11.65
C ASP A 41 -4.06 -13.86 -10.23
N LEU A 42 -4.12 -12.65 -9.66
CA LEU A 42 -4.70 -12.37 -8.34
C LEU A 42 -6.15 -11.90 -8.44
N GLY A 43 -6.68 -11.77 -9.65
CA GLY A 43 -8.02 -11.29 -9.95
C GLY A 43 -8.15 -9.80 -9.67
N LYS A 44 -9.27 -9.42 -9.05
CA LYS A 44 -9.60 -8.02 -8.77
C LYS A 44 -8.53 -7.39 -7.85
N LEU A 45 -8.06 -6.20 -8.21
CA LEU A 45 -7.06 -5.46 -7.44
C LEU A 45 -7.52 -5.27 -5.99
N SER A 46 -6.83 -5.93 -5.06
CA SER A 46 -7.15 -5.87 -3.62
C SER A 46 -5.99 -5.29 -2.81
N PHE A 47 -4.75 -5.55 -3.22
CA PHE A 47 -3.55 -4.99 -2.62
C PHE A 47 -2.52 -4.63 -3.70
N PHE A 48 -1.86 -3.47 -3.56
CA PHE A 48 -0.74 -3.06 -4.39
C PHE A 48 0.20 -2.16 -3.58
N LEU A 49 1.49 -2.49 -3.52
CA LEU A 49 2.50 -1.72 -2.75
C LEU A 49 2.14 -1.49 -1.28
N GLY A 50 1.49 -2.47 -0.64
CA GLY A 50 1.03 -2.33 0.74
C GLY A 50 -0.20 -1.43 0.92
N ILE A 51 -0.79 -0.94 -0.17
CA ILE A 51 -2.07 -0.23 -0.19
C ILE A 51 -3.17 -1.24 -0.46
N GLU A 52 -4.15 -1.28 0.44
CA GLU A 52 -5.40 -2.01 0.29
C GLU A 52 -6.38 -1.22 -0.55
N VAL A 53 -6.97 -1.90 -1.54
CA VAL A 53 -7.98 -1.33 -2.44
C VAL A 53 -9.32 -1.97 -2.13
N THR A 54 -10.28 -1.12 -1.74
CA THR A 54 -11.68 -1.51 -1.54
C THR A 54 -12.57 -0.77 -2.52
N TYR A 55 -13.60 -1.44 -3.02
CA TYR A 55 -14.52 -0.88 -4.02
C TYR A 55 -15.79 -0.43 -3.31
N GLY A 56 -16.08 0.87 -3.34
CA GLY A 56 -17.40 1.42 -3.01
C GLY A 56 -18.34 1.32 -4.20
N GLU A 57 -19.55 1.88 -4.07
CA GLU A 57 -20.56 1.87 -5.15
C GLU A 57 -20.04 2.59 -6.41
N ASP A 58 -19.47 3.79 -6.25
CA ASP A 58 -18.97 4.60 -7.37
C ASP A 58 -17.52 5.09 -7.18
N CYS A 59 -16.77 4.48 -6.24
CA CYS A 59 -15.40 4.92 -5.97
C CYS A 59 -14.46 3.78 -5.60
N LEU A 60 -13.17 4.03 -5.80
CA LEU A 60 -12.08 3.24 -5.24
C LEU A 60 -11.61 3.89 -3.94
N VAL A 61 -11.58 3.11 -2.87
CA VAL A 61 -11.05 3.54 -1.57
C VAL A 61 -9.71 2.86 -1.38
N LEU A 62 -8.65 3.67 -1.38
CA LEU A 62 -7.28 3.27 -1.09
C LEU A 62 -7.00 3.49 0.40
N ASN A 63 -6.52 2.46 1.11
CA ASN A 63 -6.19 2.58 2.51
C ASN A 63 -5.02 1.68 2.90
N GLN A 64 -4.38 1.94 4.04
CA GLN A 64 -3.27 1.13 4.55
C GLN A 64 -3.61 0.50 5.92
N LYS A 65 -4.90 0.22 6.17
CA LYS A 65 -5.37 -0.20 7.49
C LYS A 65 -4.67 -1.45 7.98
N LYS A 66 -4.50 -2.45 7.12
CA LYS A 66 -3.75 -3.68 7.44
C LYS A 66 -2.30 -3.38 7.78
N TYR A 67 -1.62 -2.59 6.94
CA TYR A 67 -0.23 -2.22 7.15
C TYR A 67 -0.01 -1.47 8.48
N ILE A 68 -0.89 -0.51 8.81
CA ILE A 68 -0.85 0.22 10.08
C ILE A 68 -1.08 -0.71 11.28
N LYS A 69 -2.04 -1.66 11.18
CA LYS A 69 -2.27 -2.66 12.24
C LYS A 69 -1.04 -3.53 12.47
N ASP A 70 -0.44 -4.02 11.39
CA ASP A 70 0.76 -4.86 11.46
C ASP A 70 1.95 -4.06 12.01
N LEU A 71 2.05 -2.76 11.68
CA LEU A 71 3.05 -1.84 12.23
C LEU A 71 2.88 -1.64 13.74
N LEU A 72 1.65 -1.39 14.20
CA LEU A 72 1.36 -1.27 15.63
C LEU A 72 1.65 -2.57 16.38
N GLN A 73 1.38 -3.73 15.77
CA GLN A 73 1.68 -5.02 16.39
C GLN A 73 3.19 -5.24 16.53
N ARG A 74 3.98 -5.04 15.47
CA ARG A 74 5.45 -5.21 15.55
C ARG A 74 6.14 -4.20 16.44
N SER A 75 5.58 -2.99 16.61
CA SER A 75 6.13 -1.96 17.48
C SER A 75 5.66 -2.07 18.94
N GLY A 76 4.85 -3.07 19.29
CA GLY A 76 4.30 -3.24 20.64
C GLY A 76 3.20 -2.21 21.00
N LEU A 77 2.65 -1.49 20.02
CA LEU A 77 1.65 -0.43 20.19
C LEU A 77 0.22 -0.86 19.84
N ALA A 78 -0.04 -2.16 19.61
CA ALA A 78 -1.37 -2.67 19.26
C ALA A 78 -2.48 -2.31 20.28
N LYS A 79 -2.12 -2.09 21.55
CA LYS A 79 -3.03 -1.69 22.64
C LYS A 79 -2.86 -0.22 23.04
N ALA A 80 -2.09 0.57 22.29
CA ALA A 80 -1.89 1.97 22.59
C ALA A 80 -3.23 2.72 22.54
N LYS A 81 -3.46 3.59 23.52
CA LYS A 81 -4.69 4.39 23.58
C LYS A 81 -4.60 5.50 22.55
N ALA A 82 -5.68 5.71 21.80
CA ALA A 82 -5.79 6.87 20.90
C ALA A 82 -5.67 8.17 21.73
N LEU A 83 -4.84 9.09 21.25
CA LEU A 83 -4.73 10.44 21.80
C LEU A 83 -5.52 11.40 20.91
N PRO A 84 -6.33 12.30 21.49
CA PRO A 84 -7.17 13.23 20.72
C PRO A 84 -6.35 14.33 20.04
N THR A 85 -5.11 14.55 20.48
CA THR A 85 -4.23 15.58 19.99
C THR A 85 -3.09 14.96 19.16
N PRO A 86 -2.85 15.43 17.93
CA PRO A 86 -1.65 15.06 17.18
C PRO A 86 -0.38 15.55 17.90
N MET A 87 0.78 15.05 17.47
CA MET A 87 2.08 15.52 17.95
C MET A 87 2.22 17.03 17.73
N ILE A 88 2.81 17.75 18.70
CA ILE A 88 3.06 19.18 18.60
C ILE A 88 4.03 19.45 17.45
N SER A 89 3.57 20.14 16.40
CA SER A 89 4.33 20.40 15.17
C SER A 89 5.54 21.33 15.37
N ASN A 90 5.54 22.18 16.42
CA ASN A 90 6.60 23.13 16.73
C ASN A 90 7.36 22.78 18.02
N LEU A 91 7.48 21.48 18.33
CA LEU A 91 8.26 21.06 19.50
C LEU A 91 9.75 21.30 19.25
N HIS A 92 10.34 22.27 19.96
CA HIS A 92 11.77 22.55 19.87
C HIS A 92 12.55 21.47 20.64
N LEU A 93 12.94 20.41 19.93
CA LEU A 93 13.75 19.32 20.47
C LEU A 93 15.21 19.77 20.58
N SER A 94 15.80 19.64 21.76
CA SER A 94 17.25 19.81 21.96
C SER A 94 17.95 18.45 21.91
N VAL A 95 19.16 18.41 21.35
CA VAL A 95 20.03 17.22 21.37
C VAL A 95 20.38 16.80 22.81
N THR A 96 20.34 17.73 23.76
CA THR A 96 20.65 17.48 25.18
C THR A 96 19.41 17.17 26.04
N SER A 97 18.21 17.15 25.45
CA SER A 97 16.96 16.92 26.19
C SER A 97 16.39 15.53 25.93
N GLY A 98 16.03 14.82 27.00
CA GLY A 98 15.42 13.50 26.96
C GLY A 98 16.32 12.38 27.48
N SER A 99 15.74 11.19 27.64
CA SER A 99 16.48 9.96 27.93
C SER A 99 16.93 9.30 26.62
N PRO A 100 18.13 8.68 26.57
CA PRO A 100 18.51 7.83 25.44
C PRO A 100 17.44 6.78 25.15
N ILE A 101 17.21 6.49 23.87
CA ILE A 101 16.34 5.39 23.46
C ILE A 101 17.13 4.08 23.60
N ASP A 102 16.59 3.13 24.35
CA ASP A 102 17.25 1.84 24.60
C ASP A 102 17.43 1.02 23.31
N ASP A 103 16.39 0.96 22.46
CA ASP A 103 16.44 0.27 21.16
C ASP A 103 16.32 1.25 19.99
N VAL A 104 17.47 1.74 19.55
CA VAL A 104 17.60 2.64 18.39
C VAL A 104 17.16 1.95 17.10
N THR A 105 17.29 0.62 17.00
CA THR A 105 16.96 -0.14 15.79
C THR A 105 15.45 -0.21 15.61
N LEU A 106 14.71 -0.54 16.68
CA LEU A 106 13.26 -0.54 16.67
C LEU A 106 12.72 0.85 16.32
N TYR A 107 13.24 1.92 16.95
CA TYR A 107 12.83 3.28 16.64
C TYR A 107 13.01 3.63 15.16
N ARG A 108 14.22 3.40 14.62
CA ARG A 108 14.52 3.67 13.19
C ARG A 108 13.69 2.81 12.25
N SER A 109 13.42 1.55 12.61
CA SER A 109 12.58 0.65 11.82
C SER A 109 11.12 1.10 11.80
N VAL A 110 10.58 1.59 12.92
CA VAL A 110 9.21 2.11 12.99
C VAL A 110 9.10 3.40 12.17
N VAL A 111 10.05 4.32 12.33
CA VAL A 111 10.08 5.59 11.57
C VAL A 111 10.23 5.35 10.08
N GLY A 112 11.13 4.46 9.65
CA GLY A 112 11.33 4.12 8.24
C GLY A 112 10.19 3.32 7.62
N ALA A 113 9.24 2.86 8.44
CA ALA A 113 8.06 2.15 7.98
C ALA A 113 6.80 3.03 7.97
N LEU A 114 6.89 4.30 8.39
CA LEU A 114 5.79 5.27 8.28
C LEU A 114 5.76 5.95 6.91
#